data_AF-A0A7V0Y3D4-F1
#
_entry.id   AF-A0A7V0Y3D4-F1
#
_cell.length_a   1.000
_cell.length_b   1.000
_cell.length_c   1.000
_cell.angle_alpha   90.00
_cell.angle_beta   90.00
_cell.angle_gamma   90.00
#
_symmetry.space_group_name_H-M   'P 1'
#
loop_
_entity.id
_entity.type
_entity.pdbx_description
1 polymer ?
#
loop_
_entity_poly.entity_id
_entity_poly.type
_entity_poly.pdbx_seq_one_letter_code
_entity_poly.pdbx_strand_id
1 'polypeptide(L)'
;MRLGILGTRGKTKVSVRRHLKHSGILIDERVLLDIGEKEYLDYRPKWIFITHLHSDHMALNAGDIPQSLPVYAPEASRLLPSIHIVSKPVAVGSFTITPVPTVHSQRVKSVGYIVQKGAERIFYSSDMISIERKYHRLLRNLDLVITEGSFM
;
A
#
# COMPACT_ATOMS: atom_id res chain seq x y z
N MET A 1 12.62 -7.81 -8.46
CA MET A 1 11.97 -6.47 -8.37
C MET A 1 12.91 -5.52 -7.65
N ARG A 2 12.95 -4.23 -8.03
CA ARG A 2 13.67 -3.17 -7.29
C ARG A 2 12.69 -2.46 -6.36
N LEU A 3 13.07 -2.32 -5.09
CA LEU A 3 12.29 -1.66 -4.05
C LEU A 3 12.95 -0.34 -3.65
N GLY A 4 12.15 0.73 -3.61
CA GLY A 4 12.49 2.00 -2.97
C GLY A 4 11.64 2.19 -1.72
N ILE A 5 12.27 2.22 -0.56
CA ILE A 5 11.59 2.55 0.70
C ILE A 5 11.55 4.08 0.82
N LEU A 6 10.39 4.68 0.59
CA LEU A 6 10.22 6.13 0.60
C LEU A 6 9.92 6.65 2.01
N GLY A 7 9.18 5.86 2.79
CA GLY A 7 8.92 6.12 4.19
C GLY A 7 8.31 4.92 4.88
N THR A 8 8.32 4.97 6.21
CA THR A 8 8.11 3.81 7.09
C THR A 8 7.42 4.18 8.40
N ARG A 9 7.15 5.46 8.62
CA ARG A 9 6.58 5.94 9.89
C ARG A 9 5.06 5.77 9.85
N GLY A 10 4.46 5.18 10.88
CA GLY A 10 3.01 5.23 11.05
C GLY A 10 2.55 6.58 11.59
N LYS A 11 1.27 6.70 11.95
CA LYS A 11 0.69 7.90 12.57
C LYS A 11 1.14 8.16 14.01
N THR A 12 2.42 8.47 14.21
CA THR A 12 3.00 8.80 15.52
C THR A 12 3.76 10.11 15.48
N LYS A 13 3.81 10.80 16.63
CA LYS A 13 4.66 11.98 16.84
C LYS A 13 6.14 11.59 16.97
N VAL A 14 6.43 10.35 17.38
CA VAL A 14 7.80 9.86 17.56
C VAL A 14 8.42 9.63 16.19
N SER A 15 9.61 10.17 15.98
CA SER A 15 10.35 9.99 14.73
C SER A 15 11.84 10.00 15.01
N VAL A 16 12.57 9.23 14.21
CA VAL A 16 14.02 9.17 14.22
C VAL A 16 14.53 9.51 12.82
N ARG A 17 15.79 9.94 12.70
CA ARG A 17 16.36 10.53 11.48
C ARG A 17 16.13 9.72 10.19
N ARG A 18 16.02 8.39 10.26
CA ARG A 18 15.80 7.50 9.10
C ARG A 18 14.34 7.10 8.86
N HIS A 19 13.41 7.55 9.71
CA HIS A 19 11.99 7.20 9.70
C HIS A 19 11.15 8.49 9.81
N LEU A 20 11.48 9.51 8.99
CA LEU A 20 10.85 10.83 9.02
C LEU A 20 9.52 10.89 8.27
N LYS A 21 9.39 10.10 7.19
CA LYS A 21 8.25 10.13 6.29
C LYS A 21 7.29 8.96 6.54
N HIS A 22 6.02 9.18 6.27
CA HIS A 22 5.01 8.13 6.41
C HIS A 22 5.10 7.07 5.31
N SER A 23 4.35 5.99 5.49
CA SER A 23 4.50 4.75 4.71
C SER A 23 4.48 4.97 3.20
N GLY A 24 5.43 4.35 2.50
CA GLY A 24 5.47 4.37 1.05
C GLY A 24 6.56 3.46 0.51
N ILE A 25 6.19 2.52 -0.36
CA ILE A 25 7.12 1.62 -1.07
C ILE A 25 6.92 1.78 -2.58
N LEU A 26 7.99 2.14 -3.28
CA LEU A 26 8.01 2.23 -4.74
C LEU A 26 8.65 0.99 -5.35
N ILE A 27 7.93 0.30 -6.22
CA ILE A 27 8.40 -0.94 -6.87
C ILE A 27 8.63 -0.66 -8.35
N ASP A 28 9.85 -0.92 -8.81
CA ASP A 28 10.32 -0.72 -10.19
C ASP A 28 9.95 0.67 -10.77
N GLU A 29 9.89 1.70 -9.92
CA GLU A 29 9.46 3.08 -10.28
C GLU A 29 8.07 3.16 -10.94
N ARG A 30 7.21 2.16 -10.69
CA ARG A 30 5.94 2.02 -11.40
C ARG A 30 4.76 1.78 -10.47
N VAL A 31 4.93 0.95 -9.46
CA VAL A 31 3.87 0.62 -8.49
C VAL A 31 4.21 1.29 -7.18
N LEU A 32 3.37 2.21 -6.74
CA LEU A 32 3.49 2.85 -5.43
C LEU A 32 2.51 2.20 -4.46
N LEU A 33 3.02 1.64 -3.37
CA LEU A 33 2.23 1.11 -2.27
C LEU A 33 2.20 2.17 -1.16
N ASP A 34 1.00 2.66 -0.86
CA ASP A 34 0.72 3.82 0.01
C ASP A 34 1.36 5.14 -0.45
N ILE A 35 0.67 6.24 -0.14
CA ILE A 35 1.12 7.62 -0.33
C ILE A 35 1.14 8.29 1.03
N GLY A 36 2.14 7.98 1.83
CA GLY A 36 2.31 8.63 3.12
C GLY A 36 2.71 10.11 3.04
N GLU A 37 3.24 10.54 1.89
CA GLU A 37 3.57 11.93 1.60
C GLU A 37 3.17 12.27 0.16
N LYS A 38 2.63 13.47 -0.08
CA LYS A 38 2.20 13.92 -1.41
C LYS A 38 3.35 13.92 -2.42
N GLU A 39 4.57 14.22 -1.96
CA GLU A 39 5.80 14.25 -2.75
C GLU A 39 6.14 12.88 -3.35
N TYR A 40 5.53 11.78 -2.90
CA TYR A 40 5.73 10.49 -3.56
C TYR A 40 5.17 10.46 -4.99
N LEU A 41 4.29 11.40 -5.35
CA LEU A 41 3.82 11.57 -6.72
C LEU A 41 4.91 12.09 -7.67
N ASP A 42 5.98 12.72 -7.15
CA ASP A 42 7.11 13.21 -7.96
C ASP A 42 7.91 12.07 -8.61
N TYR A 43 7.81 10.85 -8.05
CA TYR A 43 8.36 9.63 -8.66
C TYR A 43 7.54 9.14 -9.87
N ARG A 44 6.42 9.80 -10.19
CA ARG A 44 5.55 9.50 -11.33
C ARG A 44 5.18 8.01 -11.44
N PRO A 45 4.62 7.41 -10.37
CA PRO A 45 4.17 6.03 -10.44
C PRO A 45 3.09 5.88 -11.52
N LYS A 46 2.99 4.67 -12.08
CA LYS A 46 1.96 4.31 -13.06
C LYS A 46 0.70 3.77 -12.40
N TRP A 47 0.82 3.17 -11.22
CA TRP A 47 -0.28 2.61 -10.45
C TRP A 47 -0.03 2.83 -8.96
N ILE A 48 -1.09 3.16 -8.23
CA ILE A 48 -1.04 3.36 -6.79
C ILE A 48 -1.97 2.36 -6.12
N PHE A 49 -1.49 1.69 -5.07
CA PHE A 49 -2.29 0.78 -4.26
C PHE A 49 -2.22 1.24 -2.80
N ILE A 50 -3.37 1.63 -2.26
CA ILE A 50 -3.52 2.10 -0.88
C ILE A 50 -4.00 0.93 -0.03
N THR A 51 -3.31 0.67 1.08
CA THR A 51 -3.63 -0.43 2.01
C THR A 51 -4.90 -0.17 2.79
N HIS A 52 -5.13 1.08 3.21
CA HIS A 52 -6.33 1.54 3.90
C HIS A 52 -6.43 3.08 3.88
N LEU A 53 -7.63 3.63 4.11
CA LEU A 53 -7.91 5.06 3.97
C LEU A 53 -7.62 5.88 5.24
N HIS A 54 -6.36 5.91 5.66
CA HIS A 54 -5.87 6.85 6.67
C HIS A 54 -4.92 7.90 6.08
N SER A 55 -4.81 9.06 6.74
CA SER A 55 -4.04 10.21 6.26
C SER A 55 -2.54 9.95 6.08
N ASP A 56 -1.97 9.01 6.82
CA ASP A 56 -0.56 8.60 6.78
C ASP A 56 -0.26 7.49 5.75
N HIS A 57 -1.29 7.00 5.07
CA HIS A 57 -1.19 6.07 3.93
C HIS A 57 -1.78 6.66 2.65
N MET A 58 -2.55 7.74 2.77
CA MET A 58 -3.19 8.48 1.70
C MET A 58 -3.17 9.98 2.03
N ALA A 59 -1.96 10.54 2.08
CA ALA A 59 -1.68 11.96 2.32
C ALA A 59 -2.02 12.81 1.08
N LEU A 60 -3.30 12.82 0.71
CA LEU A 60 -3.81 13.45 -0.50
C LEU A 60 -5.02 14.33 -0.19
N ASN A 61 -5.17 15.38 -1.01
CA ASN A 61 -6.33 16.25 -1.10
C ASN A 61 -7.05 16.06 -2.44
N ALA A 62 -8.27 16.57 -2.53
CA ALA A 62 -9.01 16.57 -3.78
C ALA A 62 -8.22 17.32 -4.87
N GLY A 63 -8.00 16.67 -6.01
CA GLY A 63 -7.22 17.22 -7.12
C GLY A 63 -5.71 16.95 -7.07
N ASP A 64 -5.18 16.33 -6.00
CA ASP A 64 -3.74 16.02 -5.91
C ASP A 64 -3.31 14.94 -6.92
N ILE A 65 -4.23 14.02 -7.27
CA ILE A 65 -3.97 12.96 -8.24
C ILE A 65 -4.61 13.28 -9.59
N PRO A 66 -3.87 13.21 -10.71
CA PRO A 66 -4.45 13.31 -12.04
C PRO A 66 -5.51 12.23 -12.27
N GLN A 67 -6.63 12.58 -12.91
CA GLN A 67 -7.72 11.64 -13.18
C GLN A 67 -7.28 10.39 -13.97
N SER A 68 -6.21 10.49 -14.76
CA SER A 68 -5.66 9.40 -15.56
C SER A 68 -4.81 8.40 -14.77
N LEU A 69 -4.43 8.71 -13.53
CA LEU A 69 -3.56 7.85 -12.71
C LEU A 69 -4.41 6.86 -11.90
N PRO A 70 -4.36 5.55 -12.17
CA PRO A 70 -5.18 4.57 -11.46
C PRO A 70 -4.74 4.43 -10.01
N VAL A 71 -5.71 4.59 -9.10
CA VAL A 71 -5.55 4.39 -7.66
C VAL A 71 -6.47 3.27 -7.22
N TYR A 72 -5.94 2.30 -6.49
CA TYR A 72 -6.66 1.15 -5.97
C TYR A 72 -6.70 1.19 -4.45
N ALA A 73 -7.85 0.86 -3.84
CA ALA A 73 -8.03 0.83 -2.39
C ALA A 73 -9.10 -0.20 -1.98
N PRO A 74 -9.13 -0.66 -0.72
CA PRO A 74 -10.10 -1.67 -0.28
C PRO A 74 -11.54 -1.15 -0.18
N GLU A 75 -11.76 0.16 -0.24
CA GLU A 75 -13.08 0.80 -0.19
C GLU A 75 -13.11 2.15 -0.93
N ALA A 76 -14.32 2.69 -1.11
CA ALA A 76 -14.51 3.97 -1.79
C ALA A 76 -13.99 5.15 -0.94
N SER A 77 -13.44 6.16 -1.62
CA SER A 77 -13.00 7.41 -0.99
C SER A 77 -13.90 8.55 -1.44
N ARG A 78 -14.35 9.38 -0.49
CA ARG A 78 -15.03 10.64 -0.82
C ARG A 78 -14.09 11.67 -1.47
N LEU A 79 -12.81 11.57 -1.14
CA LEU A 79 -11.77 12.50 -1.56
C LEU A 79 -11.22 12.16 -2.95
N LEU A 80 -11.21 10.87 -3.30
CA LEU A 80 -10.93 10.37 -4.66
C LEU A 80 -12.12 9.54 -5.17
N PRO A 81 -13.16 10.17 -5.76
CA PRO A 81 -14.32 9.45 -6.28
C PRO A 81 -14.00 8.44 -7.39
N SER A 82 -12.88 8.62 -8.10
CA SER A 82 -12.42 7.74 -9.18
C SER A 82 -11.59 6.53 -8.71
N ILE A 83 -11.49 6.29 -7.39
CA ILE A 83 -10.71 5.19 -6.84
C ILE A 83 -11.30 3.83 -7.24
N HIS A 84 -10.44 2.89 -7.62
CA HIS A 84 -10.83 1.53 -7.94
C HIS A 84 -10.87 0.67 -6.67
N ILE A 85 -12.03 0.10 -6.35
CA ILE A 85 -12.16 -0.80 -5.21
C ILE A 85 -11.50 -2.15 -5.55
N VAL A 86 -10.47 -2.53 -4.79
CA VAL A 86 -9.75 -3.79 -4.98
C VAL A 86 -10.24 -4.85 -3.99
N SER A 87 -10.81 -5.93 -4.53
CA SER A 87 -11.28 -7.10 -3.75
C SER A 87 -10.77 -8.43 -4.31
N LYS A 88 -10.10 -8.38 -5.46
CA LYS A 88 -9.57 -9.52 -6.22
C LYS A 88 -8.21 -9.14 -6.82
N PRO A 89 -7.39 -10.10 -7.25
CA PRO A 89 -6.14 -9.80 -7.94
C PRO A 89 -6.34 -8.86 -9.13
N VAL A 90 -5.46 -7.87 -9.25
CA VAL A 90 -5.43 -6.90 -10.36
C VAL A 90 -4.14 -7.09 -11.14
N ALA A 91 -4.25 -7.32 -12.45
CA ALA A 91 -3.11 -7.33 -13.34
C ALA A 91 -2.83 -5.91 -13.85
N VAL A 92 -1.62 -5.40 -13.64
CA VAL A 92 -1.16 -4.09 -14.11
C VAL A 92 0.23 -4.20 -14.71
N GLY A 93 0.35 -3.93 -16.02
CA GLY A 93 1.60 -4.15 -16.75
C GLY A 93 2.11 -5.59 -16.56
N SER A 94 3.32 -5.74 -16.01
CA SER A 94 3.94 -7.04 -15.70
C SER A 94 3.66 -7.55 -14.28
N PHE A 95 2.81 -6.86 -13.52
CA PHE A 95 2.54 -7.16 -12.11
C PHE A 95 1.15 -7.77 -11.93
N THR A 96 1.04 -8.68 -10.97
CA THR A 96 -0.23 -9.09 -10.39
C THR A 96 -0.25 -8.65 -8.92
N ILE A 97 -1.19 -7.79 -8.57
CA ILE A 97 -1.35 -7.26 -7.21
C ILE A 97 -2.54 -7.94 -6.56
N THR A 98 -2.30 -8.75 -5.53
CA THR A 98 -3.35 -9.51 -4.84
C THR A 98 -3.64 -8.91 -3.47
N PRO A 99 -4.86 -8.42 -3.20
CA PRO A 99 -5.23 -7.98 -1.87
C PRO A 99 -5.34 -9.19 -0.92
N VAL A 100 -4.73 -9.06 0.25
CA VAL A 100 -4.86 -9.98 1.38
C VAL A 100 -5.59 -9.23 2.48
N PRO A 101 -6.85 -9.58 2.81
CA PRO A 101 -7.59 -8.87 3.86
C PRO A 101 -6.86 -8.92 5.21
N THR A 102 -6.77 -7.75 5.85
CA THR A 102 -6.17 -7.57 7.18
C THR A 102 -7.20 -6.99 8.13
N VAL A 103 -6.96 -7.14 9.43
CA VAL A 103 -7.67 -6.43 10.50
C VAL A 103 -6.76 -5.31 10.98
N HIS A 104 -7.18 -4.06 10.77
CA HIS A 104 -6.47 -2.86 11.28
C HIS A 104 -7.32 -2.11 12.31
N SER A 105 -8.54 -1.73 11.94
CA SER A 105 -9.48 -1.04 12.81
C SER A 105 -10.93 -1.36 12.44
N GLN A 106 -11.88 -0.92 13.27
CA GLN A 106 -13.31 -1.03 12.96
C GLN A 106 -13.80 0.07 11.99
N ARG A 107 -12.96 1.06 11.66
CA ARG A 107 -13.37 2.29 10.96
C ARG A 107 -13.18 2.22 9.44
N VAL A 108 -12.17 1.49 8.98
CA VAL A 108 -11.79 1.41 7.56
C VAL A 108 -11.49 -0.04 7.20
N LYS A 109 -11.78 -0.41 5.95
CA LYS A 109 -11.27 -1.68 5.41
C LYS A 109 -9.76 -1.58 5.19
N SER A 110 -9.07 -2.68 5.44
CA SER A 110 -7.61 -2.77 5.28
C SER A 110 -7.20 -4.05 4.57
N VAL A 111 -6.16 -3.93 3.76
CA VAL A 111 -5.52 -5.04 3.05
C VAL A 111 -4.00 -4.89 3.10
N GLY A 112 -3.29 -6.00 3.12
CA GLY A 112 -1.93 -6.09 2.61
C GLY A 112 -1.95 -6.46 1.13
N TYR A 113 -0.86 -6.24 0.42
CA TYR A 113 -0.74 -6.58 -0.99
C TYR A 113 0.38 -7.59 -1.21
N ILE A 114 0.06 -8.68 -1.91
CA ILE A 114 1.08 -9.49 -2.56
C ILE A 114 1.33 -8.88 -3.93
N VAL A 115 2.55 -8.41 -4.16
CA VAL A 115 3.03 -7.94 -5.46
C VAL A 115 3.81 -9.07 -6.11
N GLN A 116 3.32 -9.53 -7.26
CA GLN A 116 3.97 -10.59 -8.04
C GLN A 116 4.44 -10.06 -9.40
N LYS A 117 5.65 -10.43 -9.82
CA LYS A 117 6.23 -10.15 -11.14
C LYS A 117 7.04 -11.36 -11.58
N GLY A 118 6.53 -12.10 -12.56
CA GLY A 118 7.09 -13.42 -12.89
C GLY A 118 6.98 -14.37 -11.69
N ALA A 119 8.11 -14.94 -11.27
CA ALA A 119 8.21 -15.83 -10.12
C ALA A 119 8.35 -15.08 -8.77
N GLU A 120 8.80 -13.82 -8.78
CA GLU A 120 9.06 -13.05 -7.56
C GLU A 120 7.73 -12.60 -6.92
N ARG A 121 7.61 -12.79 -5.59
CA ARG A 121 6.41 -12.53 -4.80
C ARG A 121 6.78 -11.84 -3.49
N ILE A 122 6.32 -10.61 -3.32
CA ILE A 122 6.57 -9.79 -2.14
C ILE A 122 5.23 -9.53 -1.46
N PHE A 123 5.16 -9.73 -0.14
CA PHE A 123 4.03 -9.27 0.66
C PHE A 123 4.39 -7.95 1.34
N TYR A 124 3.53 -6.96 1.16
CA TYR A 124 3.56 -5.69 1.86
C TYR A 124 2.28 -5.53 2.69
N SER A 125 2.42 -5.27 3.98
CA SER A 125 1.34 -4.73 4.79
C SER A 125 1.81 -3.46 5.50
N SER A 126 0.92 -2.48 5.55
CA SER A 126 1.02 -1.36 6.49
C SER A 126 0.60 -1.82 7.90
N ASP A 127 0.11 -0.87 8.70
CA ASP A 127 -0.62 -1.07 9.93
C ASP A 127 -1.61 -2.24 9.87
N MET A 128 -1.50 -3.12 10.85
CA MET A 128 -2.27 -4.35 10.94
C MET A 128 -2.21 -4.91 12.36
N ILE A 129 -3.35 -5.36 12.87
CA ILE A 129 -3.47 -6.18 14.07
C ILE A 129 -3.28 -7.66 13.71
N SER A 130 -3.97 -8.14 12.66
CA SER A 130 -3.89 -9.55 12.27
C SER A 130 -4.34 -9.81 10.83
N ILE A 131 -4.00 -11.00 10.34
CA ILE A 131 -4.56 -11.60 9.13
C ILE A 131 -5.36 -12.82 9.56
N GLU A 132 -6.64 -12.89 9.18
CA GLU A 132 -7.46 -14.06 9.50
C GLU A 132 -6.85 -15.33 8.89
N ARG A 133 -6.86 -16.45 9.64
CA ARG A 133 -6.23 -17.72 9.26
C ARG A 133 -6.65 -18.24 7.88
N LYS A 134 -7.89 -17.96 7.46
CA LYS A 134 -8.41 -18.35 6.12
C LYS A 134 -7.61 -17.75 4.95
N TYR A 135 -6.90 -16.65 5.18
CA TYR A 135 -6.06 -15.98 4.17
C TYR A 135 -4.59 -16.38 4.21
N HIS A 136 -4.12 -17.09 5.24
CA HIS A 136 -2.70 -17.46 5.39
C HIS A 136 -2.16 -18.30 4.24
N ARG A 137 -3.03 -19.04 3.54
CA ARG A 137 -2.64 -19.79 2.32
C ARG A 137 -2.09 -18.89 1.21
N LEU A 138 -2.49 -17.62 1.16
CA LEU A 138 -2.01 -16.65 0.19
C LEU A 138 -0.55 -16.26 0.44
N LEU A 139 -0.11 -16.36 1.70
CA LEU A 139 1.22 -15.96 2.17
C LEU A 139 2.29 -17.05 2.01
N ARG A 140 1.97 -18.15 1.31
CA ARG A 140 2.95 -19.19 1.00
C ARG A 140 3.85 -18.76 -0.16
N ASN A 141 5.10 -19.22 -0.12
CA ASN A 141 6.10 -19.00 -1.18
C ASN A 141 6.27 -17.51 -1.51
N LEU A 142 6.46 -16.71 -0.46
CA LEU A 142 6.85 -15.31 -0.57
C LEU A 142 8.38 -15.25 -0.51
N ASP A 143 8.98 -14.40 -1.34
CA ASP A 143 10.42 -14.13 -1.33
C ASP A 143 10.78 -13.06 -0.31
N LEU A 144 9.84 -12.15 -0.01
CA LEU A 144 10.02 -11.07 0.96
C LEU A 144 8.71 -10.70 1.64
N VAL A 145 8.81 -10.37 2.94
CA VAL A 145 7.74 -9.79 3.74
C VAL A 145 8.19 -8.43 4.27
N ILE A 146 7.42 -7.39 3.94
CA ILE A 146 7.52 -6.05 4.52
C ILE A 146 6.23 -5.85 5.29
N THR A 147 6.30 -5.76 6.61
CA THR A 147 5.10 -5.81 7.45
C THR A 147 5.19 -4.83 8.61
N GLU A 148 4.10 -4.79 9.36
CA GLU A 148 3.90 -3.97 10.54
C GLU A 148 5.06 -4.17 11.54
N GLY A 149 5.54 -3.07 12.11
CA GLY A 149 6.56 -3.06 13.15
C GLY A 149 6.45 -1.83 14.06
N SER A 150 5.23 -1.34 14.30
CA SER A 150 4.94 -0.10 15.02
C SER A 150 4.98 -0.28 16.54
N PHE A 151 5.34 -1.48 17.02
CA PHE A 151 5.66 -1.73 18.41
C PHE A 151 7.12 -1.29 18.67
N MET A 152 7.29 -0.07 19.18
CA MET A 152 8.52 0.38 19.83
C MET A 152 8.26 0.67 21.30
#